data_AF-A0A9P6Y199-F1
#
_entry.id   AF-A0A9P6Y199-F1
#
_cell.length_a   1.000
_cell.length_b   1.000
_cell.length_c   1.000
_cell.angle_alpha   90.00
_cell.angle_beta   90.00
_cell.angle_gamma   90.00
#
_symmetry.space_group_name_H-M   'P 1'
#
loop_
_entity.id
_entity.type
_entity.pdbx_description
1 polymer ?
#
loop_
_entity_poly.entity_id
_entity_poly.type
_entity_poly.pdbx_seq_one_letter_code
_entity_poly.pdbx_strand_id
1 'polypeptide(L)'
;MEKPPTTTVEGLRLALEGLGLSTKGQKAELKQRLRKAKKKLATEEKKEVEEIKTNSQPFDYYLFFDVEATCIENGGFNYPNEIIEFPVVLVDGKTFDIVRIKIFV
;
A
#
# COMPACT_ATOMS: atom_id res chain seq x y z
N MET A 1 16.26 -29.33 19.11
CA MET A 1 14.97 -29.93 19.52
C MET A 1 14.03 -29.88 18.32
N GLU A 2 13.74 -31.03 17.71
CA GLU A 2 12.76 -31.12 16.61
C GLU A 2 11.37 -30.76 17.12
N LYS A 3 10.68 -29.85 16.42
CA LYS A 3 9.28 -29.55 16.74
C LYS A 3 8.44 -30.79 16.41
N PRO A 4 7.60 -31.28 17.34
CA PRO A 4 6.81 -32.49 17.11
C PRO A 4 5.86 -32.30 15.93
N PRO A 5 5.60 -33.36 15.14
CA PRO A 5 4.76 -33.27 13.96
C PRO A 5 3.34 -32.84 14.34
N THR A 6 2.76 -31.93 13.55
CA THR A 6 1.41 -31.33 13.75
C THR A 6 0.26 -32.35 13.61
N THR A 7 0.57 -33.63 13.41
CA THR A 7 -0.37 -34.76 13.42
C THR A 7 -0.62 -35.31 14.84
N THR A 8 0.20 -34.93 15.82
CA THR A 8 0.08 -35.31 17.22
C THR A 8 -0.71 -34.29 18.02
N VAL A 9 -1.29 -34.71 19.16
CA VAL A 9 -2.05 -33.79 20.04
C VAL A 9 -1.16 -32.68 20.59
N GLU A 10 0.06 -33.01 21.02
CA GLU A 10 1.04 -32.03 21.49
C GLU A 10 1.48 -31.05 20.40
N GLY A 11 1.73 -31.54 19.17
CA GLY A 11 2.03 -30.67 18.03
C GLY A 11 0.89 -29.70 17.71
N LEU A 12 -0.37 -30.12 17.87
CA LEU A 12 -1.53 -29.26 17.70
C LEU A 12 -1.66 -28.22 18.82
N ARG A 13 -1.37 -28.59 20.07
CA ARG A 13 -1.39 -27.65 21.22
C ARG A 13 -0.33 -26.58 21.07
N LEU A 14 0.92 -26.96 20.77
CA LEU A 14 2.01 -26.02 20.53
C LEU A 14 1.71 -25.06 19.37
N ALA A 15 1.10 -25.56 18.30
CA ALA A 15 0.70 -24.73 17.16
C ALA A 15 -0.46 -23.76 17.51
N LEU A 16 -1.40 -24.16 18.37
CA LEU A 16 -2.48 -23.29 18.84
C LEU A 16 -1.97 -22.25 19.85
N GLU A 17 -1.07 -22.65 20.75
CA GLU A 17 -0.43 -21.77 21.73
C GLU A 17 0.40 -20.68 21.07
N GLY A 18 1.17 -21.04 20.03
CA GLY A 18 1.91 -20.05 19.22
C GLY A 18 1.01 -19.07 18.47
N LEU A 19 -0.29 -19.36 18.35
CA LEU A 19 -1.31 -18.47 17.79
C LEU A 19 -2.19 -17.81 18.87
N GLY A 20 -1.88 -18.01 20.16
CA GLY A 20 -2.67 -17.48 21.29
C GLY A 20 -4.06 -18.12 21.45
N LEU A 21 -4.28 -19.32 20.91
CA LEU A 21 -5.56 -20.01 20.91
C LEU A 21 -5.63 -21.10 21.99
N SER A 22 -6.84 -21.41 22.44
CA SER A 22 -7.08 -22.46 23.44
C SER A 22 -6.50 -23.82 23.01
N THR A 23 -5.78 -24.45 23.95
CA THR A 23 -5.14 -25.77 23.81
C THR A 23 -5.98 -26.92 24.41
N LYS A 24 -7.16 -26.61 24.94
CA LYS A 24 -8.12 -27.57 25.50
C LYS A 24 -8.97 -28.21 24.39
N GLY A 25 -9.43 -29.44 24.64
CA GLY A 25 -10.31 -30.20 23.75
C GLY A 25 -9.70 -31.49 23.20
N GLN A 26 -10.51 -32.24 22.45
CA GLN A 26 -10.07 -33.48 21.80
C GLN A 26 -9.29 -33.20 20.51
N LYS A 27 -8.51 -34.17 20.02
CA LYS A 27 -7.66 -34.04 18.82
C LYS A 27 -8.39 -33.46 17.60
N ALA A 28 -9.62 -33.89 17.35
CA ALA A 28 -10.44 -33.41 16.23
C ALA A 28 -10.76 -31.91 16.37
N GLU A 29 -11.10 -31.48 17.59
CA GLU A 29 -11.42 -30.09 17.92
C GLU A 29 -10.19 -29.19 17.77
N LEU A 30 -9.02 -29.64 18.27
CA LEU A 30 -7.75 -28.92 18.10
C LEU A 30 -7.39 -28.74 16.62
N LYS A 31 -7.55 -29.80 15.82
CA LYS A 31 -7.27 -29.77 14.37
C LYS A 31 -8.23 -28.83 13.63
N GLN A 32 -9.51 -28.85 13.97
CA GLN A 32 -10.51 -27.97 13.39
C GLN A 32 -10.23 -26.50 13.73
N ARG A 33 -9.88 -26.22 14.98
CA ARG A 33 -9.51 -24.87 15.44
C ARG A 33 -8.32 -24.32 14.69
N LEU A 34 -7.26 -25.13 14.56
CA LEU A 34 -6.05 -24.74 13.83
C LEU A 34 -6.34 -24.50 12.34
N ARG A 35 -7.16 -25.34 11.71
CA ARG A 35 -7.58 -25.16 10.31
C ARG A 35 -8.39 -23.87 10.12
N LYS A 36 -9.31 -23.57 11.03
CA LYS A 36 -10.11 -22.34 11.00
C LYS A 36 -9.22 -21.10 11.15
N ALA A 37 -8.28 -21.13 12.10
CA ALA A 37 -7.32 -20.05 12.33
C ALA A 37 -6.45 -19.79 11.10
N LYS A 38 -5.85 -20.84 10.53
CA LYS A 38 -5.04 -20.73 9.29
C LYS A 38 -5.85 -20.20 8.11
N LYS A 39 -7.10 -20.65 7.95
CA LYS A 39 -7.98 -20.14 6.89
C LYS A 39 -8.30 -18.66 7.10
N LYS A 40 -8.52 -18.23 8.35
CA LYS A 40 -8.79 -16.83 8.70
C LYS A 40 -7.56 -15.95 8.38
N LEU A 41 -6.38 -16.34 8.84
CA LEU A 41 -5.12 -15.65 8.54
C LEU A 41 -4.89 -15.53 7.02
N ALA A 42 -5.03 -16.63 6.27
CA ALA A 42 -4.90 -16.60 4.82
C ALA A 42 -5.98 -15.76 4.10
N THR A 43 -7.13 -15.53 4.74
CA THR A 43 -8.18 -14.65 4.20
C THR A 43 -7.85 -13.19 4.50
N GLU A 44 -7.35 -12.90 5.69
CA GLU A 44 -6.92 -11.56 6.12
C GLU A 44 -5.70 -11.10 5.30
N GLU A 45 -4.68 -11.94 5.13
CA GLU A 45 -3.52 -11.67 4.25
C GLU A 45 -3.96 -11.39 2.80
N LYS A 46 -4.93 -12.15 2.27
CA LYS A 46 -5.46 -11.90 0.91
C LYS A 46 -6.21 -10.58 0.80
N LYS A 47 -7.01 -10.23 1.80
CA LYS A 47 -7.73 -8.95 1.83
C LYS A 47 -6.76 -7.77 1.89
N GLU A 48 -5.73 -7.86 2.71
CA GLU A 48 -4.71 -6.82 2.83
C GLU A 48 -3.96 -6.62 1.50
N VAL A 49 -3.59 -7.71 0.82
CA VAL A 49 -2.94 -7.65 -0.50
C VAL A 49 -3.89 -7.13 -1.60
N GLU A 50 -5.18 -7.46 -1.55
CA GLU A 50 -6.18 -6.94 -2.50
C GLU A 50 -6.47 -5.45 -2.29
N GLU A 51 -6.57 -4.97 -1.04
CA GLU A 51 -6.77 -3.56 -0.73
C GLU A 51 -5.58 -2.69 -1.18
N ILE A 52 -4.34 -3.18 -0.99
CA ILE A 52 -3.12 -2.51 -1.48
C ILE A 52 -3.13 -2.39 -3.02
N LYS A 53 -3.63 -3.41 -3.73
CA LYS A 53 -3.71 -3.39 -5.19
C LYS A 53 -4.77 -2.43 -5.72
N THR A 54 -5.87 -2.22 -5.00
CA THR A 54 -6.96 -1.33 -5.45
C THR A 54 -6.69 0.15 -5.20
N ASN A 55 -5.84 0.49 -4.22
CA ASN A 55 -5.53 1.88 -3.85
C ASN A 55 -4.12 2.35 -4.24
N SER A 56 -3.36 1.55 -4.98
CA SER A 56 -2.07 1.99 -5.50
C SER A 56 -2.31 2.92 -6.68
N GLN A 57 -2.04 4.22 -6.51
CA GLN A 57 -1.85 5.10 -7.65
C GLN A 57 -0.73 4.52 -8.57
N PRO A 58 -0.81 4.67 -9.91
CA PRO A 58 0.03 3.89 -10.83
C PRO A 58 1.36 4.55 -11.23
N PHE A 59 1.62 5.80 -10.86
CA PHE A 59 2.75 6.61 -11.33
C PHE A 59 3.89 6.65 -10.31
N ASP A 60 5.13 6.45 -10.72
CA ASP A 60 6.26 6.58 -9.79
C ASP A 60 6.53 8.04 -9.38
N TYR A 61 6.20 8.99 -10.26
CA TYR A 61 6.35 10.42 -10.02
C TYR A 61 5.21 11.22 -10.66
N TYR A 62 4.91 12.36 -10.05
CA TYR A 62 4.06 13.40 -10.61
C TYR A 62 4.90 14.64 -10.92
N LEU A 63 4.58 15.27 -12.05
CA LEU A 63 5.19 16.52 -12.47
C LEU A 63 4.11 17.60 -12.45
N PHE A 64 4.18 18.50 -11.46
CA PHE A 64 3.32 19.67 -11.40
C PHE A 64 4.05 20.85 -12.02
N PHE A 65 3.35 21.63 -12.83
CA PHE A 65 3.88 22.88 -13.37
C PHE A 65 2.77 23.93 -13.43
N ASP A 66 3.15 25.19 -13.33
CA ASP A 66 2.23 26.32 -13.37
C ASP A 66 2.88 27.44 -14.19
N VAL A 67 2.58 27.52 -15.48
CA VAL A 67 3.29 28.40 -16.41
C VAL A 67 2.74 29.82 -16.34
N GLU A 68 3.62 30.78 -16.10
CA GLU A 68 3.30 32.21 -16.22
C GLU A 68 3.68 32.71 -17.61
N ALA A 69 2.83 33.56 -18.18
CA ALA A 69 3.01 34.10 -19.52
C ALA A 69 2.71 35.60 -19.59
N THR A 70 3.28 36.28 -20.59
CA THR A 70 2.97 37.68 -20.88
C THR A 70 1.47 37.85 -21.13
N CYS A 71 0.88 38.96 -20.69
CA CYS A 71 -0.51 39.30 -20.97
C CYS A 71 -0.69 40.82 -21.05
N ILE A 72 -1.80 41.25 -21.68
CA ILE A 72 -2.23 42.66 -21.69
C ILE A 72 -3.69 42.75 -21.30
N GLU A 73 -4.07 43.86 -20.67
CA GLU A 73 -5.46 44.14 -20.35
C GLU A 73 -6.30 44.13 -21.65
N ASN A 74 -7.41 43.38 -21.64
CA ASN A 74 -8.29 43.17 -22.80
C ASN A 74 -7.63 42.50 -24.04
N GLY A 75 -6.46 41.85 -23.90
CA GLY A 75 -5.77 41.19 -25.02
C GLY A 75 -6.53 40.03 -25.67
N GLY A 76 -7.48 39.43 -24.92
CA GLY A 76 -8.28 38.30 -25.38
C GLY A 76 -7.44 37.09 -25.80
N PHE A 77 -8.03 36.17 -26.58
CA PHE A 77 -7.36 34.94 -27.03
C PHE A 77 -6.40 35.12 -28.20
N ASN A 78 -6.30 36.33 -28.77
CA ASN A 78 -5.44 36.62 -29.92
C ASN A 78 -4.09 37.24 -29.52
N TYR A 79 -3.93 37.62 -28.26
CA TYR A 79 -2.66 38.13 -27.78
C TYR A 79 -1.62 37.01 -27.80
N PRO A 80 -0.43 37.21 -28.39
CA PRO A 80 0.61 36.19 -28.43
C PRO A 80 1.30 36.12 -27.06
N ASN A 81 0.72 35.36 -26.14
CA ASN A 81 1.32 35.10 -24.83
C ASN A 81 2.67 34.38 -25.01
N GLU A 82 3.71 34.86 -24.34
CA GLU A 82 5.04 34.25 -24.28
C GLU A 82 5.29 33.76 -22.85
N ILE A 83 5.82 32.55 -22.70
CA ILE A 83 6.16 31.99 -21.39
C ILE A 83 7.29 32.83 -20.77
N ILE A 84 7.11 33.28 -19.53
CA ILE A 84 8.09 34.06 -18.77
C ILE A 84 8.54 33.38 -17.48
N GLU A 85 7.77 32.42 -16.99
CA GLU A 85 8.18 31.54 -15.89
C GLU A 85 7.61 30.14 -16.09
N PHE A 86 8.42 29.11 -15.82
CA PHE A 86 8.01 27.71 -15.86
C PHE A 86 8.48 27.02 -14.58
N PRO A 87 7.80 27.18 -13.43
CA PRO A 87 8.03 26.38 -12.25
C PRO A 87 7.61 24.93 -12.49
N VAL A 88 8.45 24.00 -12.05
CA VAL A 88 8.21 22.55 -12.10
C VAL A 88 8.51 21.95 -10.74
N VAL A 89 7.56 21.17 -10.22
CA VAL A 89 7.67 20.42 -8.97
C VAL A 89 7.56 18.93 -9.28
N LEU A 90 8.60 18.19 -8.95
CA LEU A 90 8.63 16.74 -9.00
C LEU A 90 8.20 16.18 -7.64
N VAL A 91 7.18 15.33 -7.64
CA VAL A 91 6.61 14.70 -6.44
C VAL A 91 6.71 13.18 -6.55
N ASP A 92 7.12 12.51 -5.48
CA ASP A 92 7.18 11.05 -5.40
C ASP A 92 5.76 10.46 -5.34
N GLY A 93 5.43 9.50 -6.21
CA GLY A 93 4.08 8.95 -6.27
C GLY A 93 3.74 7.99 -5.12
N LYS A 94 4.74 7.50 -4.38
CA LYS A 94 4.51 6.61 -3.24
C LYS A 94 4.33 7.38 -1.95
N THR A 95 5.14 8.41 -1.73
CA THR A 95 5.10 9.20 -0.47
C THR A 95 4.34 10.52 -0.59
N PHE A 96 4.13 11.01 -1.82
CA PHE A 96 3.62 12.36 -2.11
C PHE A 96 4.50 13.49 -1.58
N ASP A 97 5.77 13.21 -1.26
CA ASP A 97 6.74 14.23 -0.90
C ASP A 97 7.31 14.93 -2.13
N ILE A 98 7.67 16.21 -1.96
CA ILE A 98 8.38 16.97 -2.98
C ILE A 98 9.82 16.47 -3.05
N VAL A 99 10.22 16.00 -4.24
CA VAL A 99 11.59 15.55 -4.53
C VAL A 99 12.45 16.72 -5.00
N ARG A 100 11.89 17.57 -5.86
CA ARG A 100 12.64 18.67 -6.47
C ARG A 100 11.71 19.78 -6.93
N ILE A 101 12.20 21.01 -6.81
CA ILE A 101 11.62 22.20 -7.43
C ILE A 101 12.65 22.78 -8.40
N LYS A 102 12.22 23.14 -9.61
CA LYS A 102 13.04 23.84 -10.60
C LYS A 102 12.21 24.92 -11.25
N ILE A 103 12.72 26.14 -11.25
CA ILE A 103 12.14 27.28 -11.96
C ILE A 103 13.01 27.53 -13.20
N PHE A 104 12.34 27.70 -14.35
CA PHE A 104 12.95 28.17 -15.59
C PHE A 104 12.41 29.58 -15.87
N VAL A 105 13.32 30.50 -16.16
CA VAL A 105 13.08 31.90 -16.55
C VAL A 105 13.79 32.17 -17.86
#